data_AF-A0A920IWQ0-F1
#
_entry.id   AF-A0A920IWQ0-F1
#
_cell.length_a   1.000
_cell.length_b   1.000
_cell.length_c   1.000
_cell.angle_alpha   90.00
_cell.angle_beta   90.00
_cell.angle_gamma   90.00
#
_symmetry.space_group_name_H-M   'P 1'
#
loop_
_entity.id
_entity.type
_entity.pdbx_description
1 polymer ?
#
loop_
_entity_poly.entity_id
_entity_poly.type
_entity_poly.pdbx_seq_one_letter_code
_entity_poly.pdbx_strand_id
1 'polypeptide(L)'
;MGKIRSYKPNGKEFPRIVLFSPIAFEDLKIVIFLVVVPHNRNLAAFAKGNSDAAKEAEVATWTLFGPSTNISGKQRPLTLNGVHLNEVGKRKVGEVIAKALLGMSRFFREIGGLKTISP
;
A
#
# COMPACT_ATOMS: atom_id res chain seq x y z
N MET A 1 8.10 -15.56 20.25
CA MET A 1 7.84 -14.55 19.19
C MET A 1 9.14 -14.19 18.50
N GLY A 2 9.16 -14.18 17.16
CA GLY A 2 10.38 -14.00 16.36
C GLY A 2 11.01 -12.62 16.54
N LYS A 3 12.33 -12.59 16.69
CA LYS A 3 13.19 -11.42 16.96
C LYS A 3 13.36 -10.48 15.74
N ILE A 4 12.32 -10.32 14.90
CA ILE A 4 12.40 -9.67 13.58
C ILE A 4 13.02 -8.27 13.66
N ARG A 5 12.65 -7.48 14.68
CA ARG A 5 13.16 -6.12 14.91
C ARG A 5 14.63 -6.04 15.34
N SER A 6 15.21 -7.13 15.81
CA SER A 6 16.59 -7.16 16.30
C SER A 6 17.59 -7.70 15.27
N TYR A 7 17.11 -8.22 14.14
CA TYR A 7 18.00 -8.61 13.04
C TYR A 7 18.57 -7.37 12.35
N LYS A 8 19.75 -7.53 11.75
CA LYS A 8 20.36 -6.53 10.86
C LYS A 8 20.54 -7.16 9.48
N PRO A 9 19.50 -7.18 8.62
CA PRO A 9 19.55 -7.87 7.33
C PRO A 9 20.65 -7.32 6.40
N ASN A 10 20.99 -6.05 6.54
CA ASN A 10 22.09 -5.39 5.82
C ASN A 10 23.42 -5.37 6.62
N GLY A 11 23.49 -6.06 7.75
CA GLY A 11 24.63 -6.08 8.67
C GLY A 11 24.86 -4.81 9.49
N LYS A 12 24.07 -3.75 9.28
CA LYS A 12 24.33 -2.40 9.84
C LYS A 12 23.17 -1.89 10.69
N GLU A 13 21.98 -1.80 10.09
CA GLU A 13 20.79 -1.15 10.64
C GLU A 13 19.68 -2.17 10.93
N PHE A 14 18.78 -1.82 11.85
CA PHE A 14 17.57 -2.59 12.11
C PHE A 14 16.56 -2.42 10.97
N PRO A 15 15.69 -3.41 10.71
CA PRO A 15 14.69 -3.31 9.65
C PRO A 15 13.67 -2.21 9.95
N ARG A 16 13.32 -1.44 8.94
CA ARG A 16 12.12 -0.58 8.96
C ARG A 16 10.93 -1.43 8.54
N ILE A 17 9.95 -1.56 9.44
CA ILE A 17 8.70 -2.27 9.16
C ILE A 17 7.68 -1.25 8.66
N VAL A 18 6.97 -1.59 7.59
CA VAL A 18 5.89 -0.79 7.02
C VAL A 18 4.72 -1.71 6.71
N LEU A 19 3.52 -1.34 7.17
CA LEU A 19 2.29 -2.08 6.86
C LEU A 19 1.53 -1.41 5.72
N PHE A 20 1.17 -2.20 4.71
CA PHE A 20 0.28 -1.77 3.65
C PHE A 20 -1.09 -2.42 3.82
N SER A 21 -2.15 -1.63 3.68
CA SER A 21 -3.51 -2.20 3.64
C SER A 21 -3.74 -2.99 2.33
N PRO A 22 -4.76 -3.88 2.28
CA PRO A 22 -5.18 -4.51 1.03
C PRO A 22 -5.62 -3.49 -0.03
N ILE A 23 -5.65 -3.91 -1.29
CA ILE A 23 -6.35 -3.16 -2.35
C ILE A 23 -7.86 -3.38 -2.24
N ALA A 24 -8.64 -2.48 -2.83
CA ALA A 24 -10.08 -2.63 -2.99
C ALA A 24 -10.40 -3.71 -4.03
N PHE A 25 -11.54 -4.36 -3.82
CA PHE A 25 -12.17 -5.21 -4.81
C PHE A 25 -12.64 -4.34 -5.99
N GLU A 26 -12.09 -4.59 -7.16
CA GLU A 26 -12.43 -3.88 -8.39
C GLU A 26 -13.74 -4.42 -8.98
N ASP A 27 -14.68 -3.51 -9.25
CA ASP A 27 -15.90 -3.84 -9.97
C ASP A 27 -15.61 -3.94 -11.47
N LEU A 28 -15.41 -5.17 -11.96
CA LEU A 28 -15.18 -5.41 -13.38
C LEU A 28 -16.48 -5.34 -14.21
N LYS A 29 -17.66 -5.22 -13.58
CA LYS A 29 -18.98 -5.30 -14.24
C LYS A 29 -19.17 -6.55 -15.12
N ILE A 30 -18.36 -7.57 -14.88
CA ILE A 30 -18.51 -8.92 -15.45
C ILE A 30 -19.37 -9.69 -14.45
N VAL A 31 -20.25 -10.58 -14.91
CA VAL A 31 -21.10 -11.38 -14.02
C VAL A 31 -20.21 -12.34 -13.21
N ILE A 32 -19.82 -11.92 -12.01
CA ILE A 32 -19.14 -12.73 -11.00
C ILE A 32 -20.02 -12.81 -9.75
N PHE A 33 -20.14 -14.00 -9.15
CA PHE A 33 -20.94 -14.26 -7.94
C PHE A 33 -20.48 -13.50 -6.67
N LEU A 34 -19.43 -12.69 -6.77
CA LEU A 34 -18.89 -11.90 -5.66
C LEU A 34 -19.48 -10.50 -5.70
N VAL A 35 -20.34 -10.18 -4.73
CA VAL A 35 -20.94 -8.86 -4.60
C VAL A 35 -19.85 -7.88 -4.13
N VAL A 36 -19.55 -6.87 -4.95
CA VAL A 36 -18.45 -5.90 -4.75
C VAL A 36 -18.59 -5.12 -3.44
N VAL A 37 -19.81 -4.65 -3.14
CA VAL A 37 -20.10 -3.78 -1.99
C VAL A 37 -19.76 -4.45 -0.64
N PRO A 38 -20.27 -5.67 -0.31
CA PRO A 38 -19.93 -6.31 0.95
C PRO A 38 -18.45 -6.68 1.06
N HIS A 39 -17.79 -7.06 -0.05
CA HIS A 39 -16.34 -7.31 -0.03
C HIS A 39 -15.55 -6.04 0.29
N ASN A 40 -15.86 -4.92 -0.36
CA ASN A 40 -15.20 -3.65 -0.09
C ASN A 40 -15.49 -3.11 1.32
N ARG A 41 -16.67 -3.38 1.88
CA ARG A 41 -16.95 -3.07 3.30
C ARG A 41 -16.03 -3.84 4.23
N ASN A 42 -15.83 -5.14 3.98
CA ASN A 42 -14.91 -5.96 4.77
C ASN A 42 -13.46 -5.48 4.61
N LEU A 43 -13.01 -5.24 3.37
CA LEU A 43 -11.67 -4.73 3.09
C LEU A 43 -11.39 -3.37 3.73
N ALA A 44 -12.39 -2.50 3.82
CA ALA A 44 -12.28 -1.23 4.55
C ALA A 44 -12.06 -1.47 6.06
N ALA A 45 -12.76 -2.43 6.66
CA ALA A 45 -12.54 -2.81 8.06
C ALA A 45 -11.14 -3.41 8.28
N PHE A 46 -10.67 -4.25 7.36
CA PHE A 46 -9.29 -4.76 7.38
C PHE A 46 -8.26 -3.64 7.23
N ALA A 47 -8.49 -2.66 6.35
CA ALA A 47 -7.61 -1.51 6.19
C ALA A 47 -7.54 -0.68 7.48
N LYS A 48 -8.67 -0.48 8.17
CA LYS A 48 -8.69 0.16 9.49
C LYS A 48 -7.89 -0.65 10.51
N GLY A 49 -8.13 -1.95 10.61
CA GLY A 49 -7.39 -2.83 11.53
C GLY A 49 -5.88 -2.85 11.24
N ASN A 50 -5.48 -2.78 9.97
CA ASN A 50 -4.08 -2.65 9.58
C ASN A 50 -3.45 -1.37 10.11
N SER A 51 -4.15 -0.23 10.00
CA SER A 51 -3.68 1.05 10.54
C SER A 51 -3.64 1.06 12.07
N ASP A 52 -4.64 0.47 12.73
CA ASP A 52 -4.69 0.35 14.19
C ASP A 52 -3.52 -0.50 14.70
N ALA A 53 -3.26 -1.65 14.06
CA ALA A 53 -2.12 -2.52 14.39
C ALA A 53 -0.76 -1.87 14.11
N ALA A 54 -0.66 -1.07 13.03
CA ALA A 54 0.56 -0.32 12.75
C ALA A 54 0.85 0.71 13.84
N LYS A 55 -0.19 1.40 14.31
CA LYS A 55 -0.11 2.37 15.40
C LYS A 55 0.30 1.70 16.71
N GLU A 56 -0.34 0.59 17.07
CA GLU A 56 -0.01 -0.18 18.29
C GLU A 56 1.44 -0.69 18.26
N ALA A 57 1.91 -1.13 17.09
CA ALA A 57 3.27 -1.60 16.91
C ALA A 57 4.29 -0.46 16.71
N GLU A 58 3.88 0.81 16.64
CA GLU A 58 4.73 1.96 16.34
C GLU A 58 5.51 1.81 15.01
N VAL A 59 4.81 1.37 13.96
CA VAL A 59 5.37 1.25 12.59
C VAL A 59 4.63 2.13 11.61
N ALA A 60 5.30 2.47 10.51
CA ALA A 60 4.65 3.24 9.45
C ALA A 60 3.55 2.42 8.76
N THR A 61 2.50 3.09 8.28
CA THR A 61 1.41 2.47 7.53
C THR A 61 1.01 3.33 6.33
N TRP A 62 0.63 2.66 5.24
CA TRP A 62 0.01 3.29 4.06
C TRP A 62 -1.21 2.50 3.61
N THR A 63 -2.24 3.22 3.18
CA THR A 63 -3.44 2.60 2.62
C THR A 63 -3.34 2.43 1.11
N LEU A 64 -3.47 1.19 0.63
CA LEU A 64 -3.65 0.89 -0.79
C LEU A 64 -5.15 0.86 -1.16
N PHE A 65 -6.03 0.56 -0.21
CA PHE A 65 -7.48 0.50 -0.39
C PHE A 65 -8.04 1.81 -0.98
N GLY A 66 -7.79 2.95 -0.33
CA GLY A 66 -8.33 4.25 -0.76
C GLY A 66 -7.90 4.66 -2.18
N PRO A 67 -6.62 4.62 -2.55
CA PRO A 67 -6.18 4.90 -3.91
C PRO A 67 -6.80 3.94 -4.94
N SER A 68 -6.95 2.66 -4.61
CA SER A 68 -7.48 1.66 -5.55
C SER A 68 -8.97 1.81 -5.86
N THR A 69 -9.80 2.35 -4.95
CA THR A 69 -11.22 2.63 -5.24
C THR A 69 -11.41 3.75 -6.26
N ASN A 70 -10.46 4.69 -6.37
CA ASN A 70 -10.53 5.81 -7.31
C ASN A 70 -10.02 5.49 -8.72
N ILE A 71 -9.29 4.39 -8.89
CA ILE A 71 -8.66 4.02 -10.18
C ILE A 71 -9.55 3.04 -10.97
N SER A 72 -10.43 2.30 -10.31
CA SER A 72 -11.29 1.25 -10.90
C SER A 72 -12.30 1.74 -11.95
N GLY A 73 -12.49 3.06 -12.10
CA GLY A 73 -13.50 3.61 -13.01
C GLY A 73 -12.98 4.29 -14.28
N LYS A 74 -11.66 4.49 -14.45
CA LYS A 74 -11.19 5.52 -15.38
C LYS A 74 -10.88 5.07 -16.80
N GLN A 75 -10.17 3.95 -17.09
CA GLN A 75 -9.90 3.54 -18.49
C GLN A 75 -9.56 2.05 -18.73
N ARG A 76 -8.98 1.31 -17.76
CA ARG A 76 -8.65 -0.12 -17.90
C ARG A 76 -8.71 -0.82 -16.53
N PRO A 77 -9.22 -2.07 -16.46
CA PRO A 77 -9.12 -2.90 -15.26
C PRO A 77 -7.70 -2.95 -14.70
N LEU A 78 -7.56 -2.89 -13.39
CA LEU A 78 -6.30 -3.11 -12.67
C LEU A 78 -6.11 -4.57 -12.26
N THR A 79 -7.19 -5.33 -12.25
CA THR A 79 -7.22 -6.72 -11.81
C THR A 79 -7.69 -7.64 -12.92
N LEU A 80 -7.37 -8.92 -12.78
CA LEU A 80 -7.80 -10.00 -13.67
C LEU A 80 -9.24 -10.46 -13.35
N ASN A 81 -9.61 -10.41 -12.06
CA ASN A 81 -10.86 -10.99 -11.55
C ASN A 81 -11.47 -10.21 -10.37
N GLY A 82 -11.14 -8.94 -10.22
CA GLY A 82 -11.59 -8.10 -9.12
C GLY A 82 -10.61 -8.01 -7.95
N VAL A 83 -9.66 -8.96 -7.81
CA VAL A 83 -8.69 -8.96 -6.69
C VAL A 83 -7.23 -9.21 -7.09
N HIS A 84 -6.96 -10.01 -8.13
CA HIS A 84 -5.57 -10.26 -8.55
C HIS A 84 -5.11 -9.18 -9.51
N LEU A 85 -4.08 -8.41 -9.16
CA LEU A 85 -3.55 -7.35 -10.02
C LEU A 85 -3.02 -7.93 -11.34
N ASN A 86 -3.40 -7.31 -12.46
CA ASN A 86 -2.78 -7.52 -13.75
C ASN A 86 -1.48 -6.68 -13.86
N GLU A 87 -0.80 -6.73 -15.01
CA GLU A 87 0.47 -6.02 -15.21
C GLU A 87 0.37 -4.50 -15.00
N VAL A 88 -0.75 -3.88 -15.43
CA VAL A 88 -0.99 -2.45 -15.20
C VAL A 88 -1.26 -2.17 -13.72
N GLY A 89 -2.04 -3.02 -13.06
CA GLY A 89 -2.31 -2.94 -11.63
C GLY A 89 -1.05 -3.06 -10.78
N LYS A 90 -0.21 -4.06 -11.06
CA LYS A 90 1.10 -4.25 -10.40
C LYS A 90 1.97 -3.02 -10.54
N ARG A 91 2.06 -2.44 -11.75
CA ARG A 91 2.84 -1.22 -11.99
C ARG A 91 2.33 -0.04 -11.16
N LYS A 92 1.02 0.26 -11.21
CA LYS A 92 0.43 1.39 -10.49
C LYS A 92 0.55 1.24 -8.97
N VAL A 93 0.30 0.05 -8.44
CA VAL A 93 0.48 -0.22 -7.00
C VAL A 93 1.95 -0.09 -6.62
N GLY A 94 2.86 -0.60 -7.45
CA GLY A 94 4.31 -0.41 -7.27
C GLY A 94 4.72 1.06 -7.24
N GLU A 95 4.18 1.90 -8.12
CA GLU A 95 4.41 3.36 -8.11
C GLU A 95 3.92 4.00 -6.79
N VAL A 96 2.75 3.62 -6.27
CA VAL A 96 2.23 4.12 -4.98
C VAL A 96 3.14 3.69 -3.82
N ILE A 97 3.55 2.42 -3.79
CA ILE A 97 4.46 1.88 -2.76
C ILE A 97 5.82 2.57 -2.84
N ALA A 98 6.39 2.71 -4.03
CA ALA A 98 7.68 3.38 -4.23
C ALA A 98 7.62 4.84 -3.75
N LYS A 99 6.55 5.57 -4.10
CA LYS A 99 6.35 6.95 -3.63
C LYS A 99 6.26 7.04 -2.10
N ALA A 100 5.56 6.09 -1.47
CA ALA A 100 5.44 6.00 -0.03
C ALA A 100 6.79 5.70 0.67
N LEU A 101 7.55 4.72 0.16
CA LEU A 101 8.77 4.24 0.82
C LEU A 101 10.00 5.10 0.53
N LEU A 102 10.13 5.58 -0.69
CA LEU A 102 11.32 6.30 -1.13
C LEU A 102 11.19 7.80 -0.90
N GLY A 103 9.95 8.30 -0.80
CA GLY A 103 9.64 9.72 -0.76
C GLY A 103 10.19 10.41 -2.00
N MET A 104 9.34 10.85 -2.93
CA MET A 104 9.81 11.76 -4.00
C MET A 104 10.46 13.04 -3.44
N SER A 105 10.33 13.33 -2.14
CA SER A 105 11.11 14.36 -1.45
C SER A 105 12.61 14.03 -1.28
N ARG A 106 13.03 12.76 -1.20
CA ARG A 106 14.46 12.40 -1.11
C ARG A 106 15.13 12.40 -2.47
N PHE A 107 14.43 11.96 -3.51
CA PHE A 107 14.95 11.95 -4.90
C PHE A 107 15.21 13.37 -5.42
N PHE A 108 14.44 14.38 -4.97
CA PHE A 108 14.71 15.79 -5.26
C PHE A 108 15.67 16.48 -4.27
N ARG A 109 15.90 15.94 -3.06
CA ARG A 109 16.90 16.46 -2.09
C ARG A 109 18.34 16.28 -2.57
N GLU A 110 18.62 15.26 -3.38
CA GLU A 110 19.97 15.01 -3.91
C GLU A 110 20.31 15.88 -5.13
N ILE A 111 19.32 16.31 -5.90
CA ILE A 111 19.47 17.23 -7.05
C ILE A 111 19.20 18.70 -6.70
N GLY A 112 18.61 18.98 -5.54
CA GLY A 112 18.35 20.33 -5.05
C GLY A 112 18.69 20.41 -3.57
N GLY A 113 19.93 20.80 -3.28
CA GLY A 113 20.46 20.90 -1.92
C GLY A 113 19.64 21.86 -1.05
N LEU A 114 18.67 21.32 -0.31
CA LEU A 114 18.01 22.01 0.79
C LEU A 114 17.78 21.04 1.96
N LYS A 115 18.41 21.38 3.08
CA LYS A 115 18.13 20.81 4.41
C LYS A 115 16.72 21.23 4.84
N THR A 116 15.91 20.28 5.32
CA THR A 116 15.13 20.48 6.56
C THR A 116 14.71 19.16 7.21
N ILE A 117 15.16 19.08 8.48
CA ILE A 117 14.52 18.67 9.75
C ILE A 117 13.39 17.62 9.71
N SER A 118 13.63 16.52 10.42
CA SER A 118 12.67 15.50 10.85
C SER A 118 11.75 16.04 11.95
N PRO A 119 10.56 15.44 12.15
CA PRO A 119 10.17 14.85 13.41
C PRO A 119 10.73 13.43 13.54
#